data_AF-A0A653X1Q2-F1
#
_entry.id   AF-A0A653X1Q2-F1
#
_cell.length_a   1.000
_cell.length_b   1.000
_cell.length_c   1.000
_cell.angle_alpha   90.00
_cell.angle_beta   90.00
_cell.angle_gamma   90.00
#
_symmetry.space_group_name_H-M   'P 1'
#
loop_
_entity.id
_entity.type
_entity.pdbx_description
1 polymer ?
#
loop_
_entity_poly.entity_id
_entity_poly.type
_entity_poly.pdbx_seq_one_letter_code
_entity_poly.pdbx_strand_id
1 'polypeptide(L)'
;MARTTKIALAREQLEDGIGLFLSGRYVSALTLLGASEEILSRIIQEQTGTHPLENLWQWANRTRTRLGHPHLSKQEIFKSWNAGRNTVKHHNLGEPQNLNHDRFGEAFMMIQRATSCADHLKLKYVGKKLYKAWLVEKGFP
;
A
#
# COMPACT_ATOMS: atom_id res chain seq x y z
N MET A 1 -29.43 0.24 12.09
CA MET A 1 -28.00 0.34 11.71
C MET A 1 -27.71 -0.66 10.60
N ALA A 2 -26.96 -0.28 9.56
CA ALA A 2 -26.51 -1.22 8.52
C ALA A 2 -25.30 -2.03 9.01
N ARG A 3 -25.25 -3.32 8.69
CA ARG A 3 -24.11 -4.19 9.02
C ARG A 3 -23.12 -4.22 7.86
N THR A 4 -21.91 -3.72 8.08
CA THR A 4 -20.83 -3.73 7.08
C THR A 4 -19.66 -4.60 7.56
N THR A 5 -19.04 -5.35 6.65
CA THR A 5 -17.88 -6.19 6.96
C THR A 5 -16.57 -5.42 6.76
N LYS A 6 -15.50 -5.81 7.46
CA LYS A 6 -14.16 -5.22 7.27
C LYS A 6 -13.68 -5.32 5.82
N ILE A 7 -13.94 -6.45 5.16
CA ILE A 7 -13.57 -6.64 3.75
C ILE A 7 -14.37 -5.72 2.81
N ALA A 8 -15.64 -5.43 3.11
CA ALA A 8 -16.43 -4.48 2.34
C ALA A 8 -15.90 -3.05 2.48
N LEU A 9 -15.56 -2.62 3.70
CA LEU A 9 -14.91 -1.33 3.94
C LEU A 9 -13.58 -1.22 3.20
N ALA A 10 -12.73 -2.25 3.28
CA ALA A 10 -11.44 -2.24 2.59
C ALA A 10 -11.59 -2.21 1.07
N ARG A 11 -12.63 -2.87 0.52
CA ARG A 11 -12.96 -2.79 -0.91
C ARG A 11 -13.35 -1.38 -1.33
N GLU A 12 -14.25 -0.74 -0.60
CA GLU A 12 -14.68 0.64 -0.89
C GLU A 12 -13.48 1.60 -0.91
N GLN A 13 -12.63 1.52 0.12
CA GLN A 13 -11.39 2.31 0.23
C GLN A 13 -10.42 2.04 -0.93
N LEU A 14 -10.35 0.78 -1.42
CA LEU A 14 -9.54 0.42 -2.58
C LEU A 14 -10.09 1.05 -3.86
N GLU A 15 -11.39 0.92 -4.09
CA GLU A 15 -12.07 1.42 -5.31
C GLU A 15 -11.92 2.94 -5.44
N ASP A 16 -12.21 3.66 -4.35
CA ASP A 16 -12.04 5.12 -4.30
C ASP A 16 -10.57 5.52 -4.40
N GLY A 17 -9.69 4.80 -3.71
CA GLY A 17 -8.24 5.00 -3.77
C GLY A 17 -7.67 4.87 -5.19
N ILE A 18 -8.15 3.88 -5.96
CA ILE A 18 -7.77 3.71 -7.37
C ILE A 18 -8.26 4.91 -8.21
N GLY A 19 -9.52 5.34 -8.04
CA GLY A 19 -10.06 6.49 -8.76
C GLY A 19 -9.27 7.78 -8.49
N LEU A 20 -8.90 8.01 -7.22
CA LEU A 20 -8.06 9.15 -6.83
C LEU A 20 -6.64 9.05 -7.39
N PHE A 21 -6.04 7.86 -7.40
CA PHE A 21 -4.72 7.65 -7.97
C PHE A 21 -4.70 7.99 -9.46
N LEU A 22 -5.66 7.44 -10.22
CA LEU A 22 -5.75 7.65 -11.67
C LEU A 22 -6.07 9.10 -12.05
N SER A 23 -6.70 9.87 -11.16
CA SER A 23 -6.95 11.31 -11.33
C SER A 23 -5.82 12.22 -10.82
N GLY A 24 -4.68 11.65 -10.40
CA GLY A 24 -3.51 12.41 -9.92
C GLY A 24 -3.65 12.94 -8.48
N ARG A 25 -4.69 12.53 -7.75
CA ARG A 25 -4.94 12.92 -6.35
C ARG A 25 -4.16 12.04 -5.37
N TYR A 26 -2.84 12.00 -5.53
CA TYR A 26 -1.97 10.99 -4.90
C TYR A 26 -1.99 10.97 -3.37
N VAL A 27 -2.05 12.13 -2.71
CA VAL A 27 -2.09 12.17 -1.22
C VAL A 27 -3.36 11.53 -0.67
N SER A 28 -4.52 11.89 -1.23
CA SER A 28 -5.80 11.29 -0.84
C SER A 28 -5.85 9.80 -1.19
N ALA A 29 -5.35 9.44 -2.38
CA ALA A 29 -5.23 8.04 -2.79
C ALA A 29 -4.39 7.23 -1.79
N LEU A 30 -3.20 7.74 -1.42
CA LEU A 30 -2.29 7.10 -0.47
C LEU A 30 -2.96 6.78 0.86
N THR A 31 -3.81 7.67 1.37
CA THR A 31 -4.57 7.43 2.61
C THR A 31 -5.56 6.27 2.47
N LEU A 32 -6.45 6.30 1.46
CA LEU A 32 -7.49 5.28 1.30
C LEU A 32 -6.88 3.92 0.94
N LEU A 33 -5.90 3.91 0.03
CA LEU A 33 -5.16 2.69 -0.35
C LEU A 33 -4.41 2.12 0.86
N GLY A 34 -3.82 2.98 1.71
CA GLY A 34 -3.16 2.56 2.93
C GLY A 34 -4.11 1.92 3.94
N ALA A 35 -5.32 2.47 4.11
CA ALA A 35 -6.35 1.90 4.95
C ALA A 35 -6.85 0.55 4.42
N SER A 36 -7.05 0.45 3.10
CA SER A 36 -7.42 -0.80 2.44
C SER A 36 -6.33 -1.88 2.61
N GLU A 37 -5.08 -1.54 2.32
CA GLU A 37 -3.93 -2.44 2.46
C GLU A 37 -3.82 -2.98 3.88
N GLU A 38 -3.92 -2.11 4.89
CA GLU A 38 -3.80 -2.50 6.29
C GLU A 38 -4.93 -3.47 6.73
N ILE A 39 -6.16 -3.26 6.28
CA ILE A 39 -7.27 -4.18 6.60
C ILE A 39 -7.06 -5.52 5.89
N LEU A 40 -6.79 -5.50 4.59
CA LEU A 40 -6.67 -6.74 3.79
C LEU A 40 -5.44 -7.55 4.22
N SER A 41 -4.31 -6.90 4.53
CA SER A 41 -3.10 -7.59 4.97
C SER A 41 -3.28 -8.31 6.31
N ARG A 42 -4.07 -7.73 7.22
CA ARG A 42 -4.42 -8.37 8.50
C ARG A 42 -5.36 -9.55 8.33
N ILE A 43 -6.33 -9.47 7.42
CA ILE A 43 -7.19 -10.61 7.07
C ILE A 43 -6.34 -11.75 6.47
N ILE A 44 -5.39 -11.44 5.59
CA ILE A 44 -4.46 -12.44 5.04
C ILE A 44 -3.61 -13.05 6.15
N GLN A 45 -3.07 -12.22 7.05
CA GLN A 45 -2.29 -12.69 8.19
C GLN A 45 -3.09 -13.62 9.09
N GLU A 46 -4.37 -13.32 9.34
CA GLU A 46 -5.26 -14.18 10.11
C GLU A 46 -5.50 -15.53 9.41
N GLN A 47 -5.65 -15.54 8.08
CA GLN A 47 -5.90 -16.77 7.30
C GLN A 47 -4.65 -17.64 7.11
N THR A 48 -3.46 -17.03 7.04
CA THR A 48 -2.22 -17.71 6.61
C THR A 48 -1.12 -17.75 7.67
N GLY A 49 -1.31 -17.05 8.79
CA GLY A 49 -0.29 -16.84 9.82
C GLY A 49 0.84 -15.89 9.42
N THR A 50 0.89 -15.40 8.18
CA THR A 50 2.01 -14.60 7.65
C THR A 50 1.53 -13.28 7.07
N HIS A 51 2.17 -12.17 7.45
CA HIS A 51 1.85 -10.86 6.88
C HIS A 51 2.42 -10.76 5.44
N PRO A 52 1.69 -10.24 4.44
CA PRO A 52 2.18 -10.13 3.06
C PRO A 52 3.55 -9.42 2.91
N LEU A 53 3.80 -8.38 3.71
CA LEU A 53 5.09 -7.67 3.74
C LEU A 53 6.27 -8.51 4.23
N GLU A 54 6.04 -9.65 4.89
CA GLU A 54 7.12 -10.53 5.34
C GLU A 54 7.87 -11.13 4.15
N ASN A 55 7.15 -11.59 3.13
CA ASN A 55 7.75 -12.10 1.90
C ASN A 55 8.53 -11.01 1.16
N LEU A 56 7.99 -9.80 1.13
CA LEU A 56 8.67 -8.64 0.53
C LEU A 56 9.94 -8.30 1.31
N TRP A 57 9.91 -8.36 2.64
CA TRP A 57 11.07 -8.12 3.51
C TRP A 57 12.17 -9.14 3.26
N GLN A 58 11.83 -10.43 3.17
CA GLN A 58 12.80 -11.48 2.85
C GLN A 58 13.42 -11.25 1.46
N TRP A 59 12.61 -10.90 0.46
CA TRP A 59 13.11 -10.61 -0.89
C TRP A 59 14.02 -9.38 -0.92
N ALA A 60 13.63 -8.31 -0.23
CA ALA A 60 14.42 -7.08 -0.12
C ALA A 60 15.79 -7.38 0.51
N ASN A 61 15.83 -8.15 1.60
CA ASN A 61 17.10 -8.52 2.23
C ASN A 61 17.96 -9.45 1.38
N ARG A 62 17.38 -10.43 0.68
CA ARG A 62 18.15 -11.24 -0.29
C ARG A 62 18.82 -10.38 -1.35
N THR A 63 18.11 -9.38 -1.86
CA THR A 63 18.63 -8.44 -2.85
C THR A 63 19.75 -7.57 -2.26
N ARG A 64 19.55 -7.04 -1.04
CA ARG A 64 20.58 -6.26 -0.32
C ARG A 64 21.86 -7.05 -0.10
N THR A 65 21.75 -8.29 0.39
CA THR A 65 22.90 -9.18 0.57
C THR A 65 23.64 -9.43 -0.74
N ARG A 66 22.91 -9.68 -1.84
CA ARG A 66 23.52 -9.85 -3.18
C ARG A 66 24.29 -8.60 -3.64
N LEU A 67 23.85 -7.42 -3.23
CA LEU A 67 24.49 -6.13 -3.56
C LEU A 67 25.53 -5.68 -2.52
N GLY A 68 25.85 -6.50 -1.52
CA GLY A 68 26.82 -6.15 -0.47
C GLY A 68 26.29 -5.15 0.58
N HIS A 69 24.97 -4.91 0.61
CA HIS A 69 24.33 -4.06 1.62
C HIS A 69 23.97 -4.85 2.89
N PRO A 70 23.98 -4.20 4.07
CA PRO A 70 23.64 -4.86 5.33
C PRO A 70 22.16 -5.28 5.37
N HIS A 71 21.91 -6.38 6.06
CA HIS A 71 20.57 -6.85 6.37
C HIS A 71 19.82 -5.82 7.23
N LEU A 72 18.54 -5.60 6.95
CA LEU A 72 17.67 -4.74 7.74
C LEU A 72 16.63 -5.59 8.48
N SER A 73 16.35 -5.24 9.73
CA SER A 73 15.28 -5.85 10.50
C SER A 73 13.91 -5.63 9.84
N LYS A 74 12.93 -6.48 10.20
CA LYS A 74 11.53 -6.31 9.77
C LYS A 74 11.02 -4.91 10.12
N GLN A 75 11.32 -4.45 11.33
CA GLN A 75 10.85 -3.17 11.84
C GLN A 75 11.39 -2.00 11.01
N GLU A 76 12.68 -2.01 10.65
CA GLU A 76 13.29 -0.95 9.84
C GLU A 76 12.66 -0.86 8.45
N ILE A 77 12.51 -2.00 7.77
CA ILE A 77 11.91 -2.06 6.43
C ILE A 77 10.43 -1.64 6.48
N PHE A 78 9.67 -2.14 7.47
CA PHE A 78 8.25 -1.80 7.58
C PHE A 78 8.05 -0.32 7.95
N LYS A 79 8.92 0.23 8.81
CA LYS A 79 8.92 1.67 9.13
C LYS A 79 9.19 2.49 7.87
N SER A 80 10.18 2.11 7.07
CA SER A 80 10.51 2.78 5.81
C SER A 80 9.35 2.72 4.81
N TRP A 81 8.78 1.55 4.53
CA TRP A 81 7.67 1.42 3.57
C TRP A 81 6.36 2.07 4.01
N ASN A 82 6.18 2.31 5.31
CA ASN A 82 5.02 3.00 5.84
C ASN A 82 5.30 4.49 6.14
N ALA A 83 6.51 4.99 5.88
CA ALA A 83 6.87 6.37 6.17
C ALA A 83 5.97 7.36 5.43
N GLY A 84 5.77 7.17 4.12
CA GLY A 84 4.92 8.03 3.31
C GLY A 84 3.49 8.12 3.80
N ARG A 85 2.83 6.96 3.97
CA ARG A 85 1.45 6.93 4.48
C ARG A 85 1.30 7.54 5.87
N ASN A 86 2.32 7.41 6.71
CA ASN A 86 2.31 7.95 8.07
C ASN A 86 2.52 9.47 8.05
N THR A 87 3.41 9.96 7.19
CA THR A 87 3.69 11.39 7.01
C THR A 87 2.47 12.16 6.55
N VAL A 88 1.64 11.58 5.67
CA VAL A 88 0.44 12.27 5.17
C VAL A 88 -0.76 12.25 6.13
N LYS A 89 -0.72 11.44 7.19
CA LYS A 89 -1.86 11.26 8.12
C LYS A 89 -1.57 11.67 9.57
N HIS A 90 -0.31 11.84 9.92
CA HIS A 90 0.13 12.21 11.26
C HIS A 90 0.94 13.50 11.19
N HIS A 91 0.71 14.38 12.17
CA HIS A 91 1.57 15.52 12.44
C HIS A 91 1.96 15.41 13.92
N ASN A 92 3.23 15.13 14.19
CA ASN A 92 3.73 15.05 15.56
C ASN A 92 4.09 16.44 16.10
N LEU A 93 4.00 16.62 17.42
CA LEU A 93 4.43 17.87 18.04
C LEU A 93 5.91 18.14 17.72
N GLY A 94 6.17 19.32 17.15
CA GLY A 94 7.52 19.74 16.74
C GLY A 94 7.94 19.31 15.34
N GLU A 95 7.09 18.61 14.57
CA GLU A 95 7.39 18.34 13.16
C GLU A 95 7.31 19.63 12.31
N PRO A 96 8.16 19.76 11.28
CA PRO A 96 8.08 20.87 10.35
C PRO A 96 6.75 20.82 9.57
N GLN A 97 6.18 21.99 9.32
CA GLN A 97 4.97 22.11 8.48
C GLN A 97 5.26 21.90 6.99
N ASN A 98 6.51 22.10 6.57
CA ASN A 98 6.95 21.89 5.20
C ASN A 98 7.57 20.49 5.07
N LEU A 99 7.04 19.70 4.14
CA LEU A 99 7.47 18.32 3.90
C LEU A 99 7.74 18.12 2.42
N ASN A 100 8.90 17.56 2.10
CA ASN A 100 9.21 17.06 0.77
C ASN A 100 8.98 15.55 0.76
N HIS A 101 8.02 15.08 -0.04
CA HIS A 101 7.79 13.64 -0.23
C HIS A 101 7.40 13.33 -1.68
N ASP A 102 7.78 12.13 -2.13
CA ASP A 102 7.43 11.63 -3.45
C ASP A 102 5.97 11.15 -3.47
N ARG A 103 5.08 12.11 -3.69
CA ARG A 103 3.62 11.89 -3.76
C ARG A 103 3.25 10.74 -4.69
N PHE A 104 3.84 10.71 -5.88
CA PHE A 104 3.50 9.71 -6.88
C PHE A 104 4.05 8.34 -6.48
N GLY A 105 5.35 8.25 -6.18
CA GLY A 105 5.99 6.98 -5.87
C GLY A 105 5.40 6.31 -4.63
N GLU A 106 5.08 7.08 -3.58
CA GLU A 106 4.46 6.54 -2.37
C GLU A 106 3.04 6.01 -2.64
N ALA A 107 2.23 6.77 -3.37
CA ALA A 107 0.89 6.33 -3.75
C ALA A 107 0.94 5.12 -4.70
N PHE A 108 1.89 5.10 -5.63
CA PHE A 108 2.12 4.01 -6.58
C PHE A 108 2.48 2.71 -5.86
N MET A 109 3.42 2.77 -4.91
CA MET A 109 3.77 1.60 -4.10
C MET A 109 2.59 1.12 -3.25
N MET A 110 1.74 2.04 -2.77
CA MET A 110 0.58 1.67 -1.97
C MET A 110 -0.53 0.99 -2.79
N ILE A 111 -0.84 1.50 -3.99
CA ILE A 111 -1.84 0.85 -4.87
C ILE A 111 -1.39 -0.55 -5.28
N GLN A 112 -0.09 -0.77 -5.52
CA GLN A 112 0.49 -2.09 -5.80
C GLN A 112 0.27 -3.06 -4.62
N ARG A 113 0.55 -2.62 -3.39
CA ARG A 113 0.34 -3.44 -2.17
C ARG A 113 -1.14 -3.74 -1.93
N ALA A 114 -2.02 -2.74 -2.05
CA ALA A 114 -3.45 -2.89 -1.79
C ALA A 114 -4.11 -3.83 -2.82
N THR A 115 -3.81 -3.64 -4.12
CA THR A 115 -4.28 -4.51 -5.20
C THR A 115 -3.74 -5.93 -5.07
N SER A 116 -2.47 -6.11 -4.65
CA SER A 116 -1.90 -7.44 -4.38
C SER A 116 -2.61 -8.16 -3.23
N CYS A 117 -2.99 -7.46 -2.16
CA CYS A 117 -3.76 -8.06 -1.06
C CYS A 117 -5.17 -8.44 -1.51
N ALA A 118 -5.83 -7.58 -2.28
CA ALA A 118 -7.14 -7.89 -2.85
C ALA A 118 -7.08 -9.12 -3.77
N ASP A 119 -6.04 -9.23 -4.60
CA ASP A 119 -5.83 -10.36 -5.50
C ASP A 119 -5.54 -11.66 -4.74
N HIS A 120 -4.75 -11.62 -3.66
CA HIS A 120 -4.53 -12.77 -2.76
C HIS A 120 -5.85 -13.29 -2.19
N LEU A 121 -6.73 -12.38 -1.74
CA LEU A 121 -8.05 -12.72 -1.21
C LEU A 121 -9.09 -13.03 -2.29
N LYS A 122 -8.70 -13.02 -3.58
CA LYS A 122 -9.60 -13.18 -4.74
C LYS A 122 -10.79 -12.20 -4.72
N LEU A 123 -10.57 -11.03 -4.13
CA LEU A 123 -11.58 -9.98 -3.98
C LEU A 123 -11.85 -9.32 -5.34
N LYS A 124 -13.13 -9.21 -5.71
CA LYS A 124 -13.56 -8.43 -6.86
C LYS A 124 -13.75 -6.97 -6.44
N TYR A 125 -13.19 -6.05 -7.23
CA TYR A 125 -13.30 -4.61 -7.01
C TYR A 125 -13.32 -3.84 -8.35
N VAL A 126 -13.97 -2.68 -8.34
CA VAL A 126 -14.02 -1.72 -9.44
C VAL A 126 -12.66 -1.04 -9.63
N GLY A 127 -12.33 -0.67 -10.86
CA GLY A 127 -11.07 0.01 -11.17
C GLY A 127 -9.90 -0.92 -11.47
N LYS A 128 -9.97 -2.23 -11.15
CA LYS A 128 -8.90 -3.21 -11.46
C LYS A 128 -8.45 -3.19 -12.93
N LYS A 129 -9.41 -3.28 -13.87
CA LYS A 129 -9.11 -3.28 -15.31
C LYS A 129 -8.51 -1.94 -15.76
N LEU A 130 -9.05 -0.84 -15.24
CA LEU A 130 -8.62 0.51 -15.59
C LEU A 130 -7.19 0.77 -15.09
N TYR A 131 -6.90 0.39 -13.85
CA TYR A 131 -5.56 0.45 -13.29
C TYR A 131 -4.55 -0.41 -14.06
N LYS A 132 -4.92 -1.63 -14.45
CA LYS A 132 -4.06 -2.48 -15.29
C LYS A 132 -3.79 -1.86 -16.67
N ALA A 133 -4.81 -1.29 -17.31
CA ALA A 133 -4.63 -0.59 -18.58
C ALA A 133 -3.70 0.62 -18.43
N TRP A 134 -3.85 1.37 -17.34
CA TRP A 134 -2.99 2.50 -17.00
C TRP A 134 -1.52 2.07 -16.79
N LEU A 135 -1.27 0.94 -16.12
CA LEU A 135 0.09 0.41 -15.96
C LEU A 135 0.76 0.15 -17.32
N VAL A 136 0.04 -0.52 -18.22
CA VAL A 136 0.52 -0.80 -19.59
C VAL A 136 0.77 0.50 -20.36
N GLU A 137 -0.17 1.46 -20.31
CA GLU A 137 -0.04 2.76 -20.98
C GLU A 137 1.21 3.53 -20.48
N LYS A 138 1.51 3.46 -19.18
CA LYS A 138 2.66 4.13 -18.58
C LYS A 138 3.96 3.32 -18.63
N GLY A 139 3.94 2.12 -19.22
CA GLY A 139 5.13 1.26 -19.35
C GLY A 139 5.59 0.65 -18.02
N PHE A 140 4.70 0.54 -17.03
CA PHE A 140 4.98 -0.22 -15.81
C PHE A 140 4.74 -1.72 -16.04
N PRO A 141 5.55 -2.60 -15.42
CA PRO A 141 5.40 -4.05 -15.54
C PRO A 141 4.10 -4.57 -14.92
#